data_AF-A0A9W6GBW8-F1
#
_entry.id   AF-A0A9W6GBW8-F1
#
_cell.length_a   1.000
_cell.length_b   1.000
_cell.length_c   1.000
_cell.angle_alpha   90.00
_cell.angle_beta   90.00
_cell.angle_gamma   90.00
#
_symmetry.space_group_name_H-M   'P 1'
#
loop_
_entity.id
_entity.type
_entity.pdbx_description
1 polymer ?
#
loop_
_entity_poly.entity_id
_entity_poly.type
_entity_poly.pdbx_seq_one_letter_code
_entity_poly.pdbx_strand_id
1 'polypeptide(L)'
;MASLESDGIAVEGTPPTEARPAGRLNWLRAVVALQLAMLLTGTWWVFDAVYDLEGYGGDHWFTAEQFAFNQSVIWIVVPQVAVLAVAVVQVGRSRWGLTLLGLNAAAAVFQAVMLGAFFTLATPLLVVAASQWVLLAHKETRERVRNGSDPRRPLLPEAVVLPAAAAVAVALLVWNHQVNGVDQWHPPRPFDADEAPAVLEGVAVMPVDVLENVEGFPAPTGQELIESPCDEAPGWTEFTLAYTYEEPNAAADPLTQDAVDAMRERLNAEGWDVVWDQEFEASEPPPAGYVIRGEREDGVAIEFQVSDHTTALWIKSDCVRDSA
;
A
#
# COMPACT_ATOMS: atom_id res chain seq x y z
N MET A 1 63.47 22.61 73.65
CA MET A 1 62.03 22.39 73.89
C MET A 1 61.28 23.52 73.21
N ALA A 2 60.80 23.27 72.00
CA ALA A 2 59.84 24.13 71.30
C ALA A 2 58.86 23.19 70.60
N SER A 3 57.59 23.33 70.96
CA SER A 3 56.44 22.56 70.49
C SER A 3 56.14 22.93 69.04
N LEU A 4 56.10 21.95 68.15
CA LEU A 4 55.58 22.12 66.79
C LEU A 4 54.09 21.75 66.82
N GLU A 5 53.25 22.77 66.76
CA GLU A 5 51.82 22.64 66.43
C GLU A 5 51.68 22.13 65.00
N SER A 6 50.91 21.06 64.83
CA SER A 6 50.53 20.52 63.53
C SER A 6 49.26 21.24 63.06
N ASP A 7 49.42 22.21 62.16
CA ASP A 7 48.28 22.78 61.45
C ASP A 7 47.76 21.77 60.43
N GLY A 8 46.49 21.42 60.63
CA GLY A 8 45.73 20.52 59.78
C GLY A 8 45.58 21.09 58.37
N ILE A 9 46.12 20.36 57.40
CA ILE A 9 45.73 20.52 56.00
C ILE A 9 44.32 19.95 55.87
N ALA A 10 43.34 20.83 55.80
CA ALA A 10 42.00 20.48 55.35
C ALA A 10 42.12 19.98 53.90
N VAL A 11 41.97 18.66 53.71
CA VAL A 11 41.80 18.07 52.39
C VAL A 11 40.45 18.54 51.87
N GLU A 12 40.51 19.53 50.99
CA GLU A 12 39.39 20.08 50.25
C GLU A 12 38.70 18.91 49.51
N GLY A 13 37.54 18.53 50.00
CA GLY A 13 36.73 17.47 49.41
C GLY A 13 36.40 17.86 47.97
N THR A 14 36.97 17.10 47.03
CA THR A 14 36.56 17.17 45.63
C THR A 14 35.05 16.89 45.60
N PRO A 15 34.21 17.80 45.06
CA PRO A 15 32.78 17.58 45.01
C PRO A 15 32.50 16.28 44.26
N PRO A 16 31.46 15.52 44.67
CA PRO A 16 31.11 14.28 44.01
C PRO A 16 30.90 14.56 42.53
N THR A 17 31.64 13.84 41.70
CA THR A 17 31.59 13.94 40.24
C THR A 17 30.14 13.69 39.82
N GLU A 18 29.44 14.74 39.39
CA GLU A 18 28.05 14.68 38.98
C GLU A 18 27.85 13.50 38.01
N ALA A 19 26.81 12.73 38.29
CA ALA A 19 26.42 11.58 37.50
C ALA A 19 26.35 11.97 36.01
N ARG A 20 27.14 11.24 35.23
CA ARG A 20 27.70 11.64 33.94
C ARG A 20 26.66 12.02 32.87
N PRO A 21 27.00 12.93 31.94
CA PRO A 21 26.24 13.26 30.72
C PRO A 21 26.07 12.09 29.71
N ALA A 22 26.40 10.85 30.10
CA ALA A 22 26.17 9.64 29.31
C ALA A 22 24.68 9.23 29.27
N GLY A 23 23.90 9.57 30.31
CA GLY A 23 22.48 9.22 30.38
C GLY A 23 21.65 9.83 29.24
N ARG A 24 21.89 11.11 28.92
CA ARG A 24 21.14 11.83 27.87
C ARG A 24 21.40 11.31 26.45
N LEU A 25 22.63 10.88 26.15
CA LEU A 25 22.95 10.30 24.84
C LEU A 25 22.31 8.91 24.66
N ASN A 26 22.32 8.10 25.71
CA ASN A 26 21.64 6.80 25.68
C ASN A 26 20.12 6.98 25.56
N TRP A 27 19.56 7.99 26.23
CA TRP A 27 18.16 8.36 26.09
C TRP A 27 17.82 8.80 24.66
N LEU A 28 18.66 9.63 24.02
CA LEU A 28 18.48 10.02 22.62
C LEU A 28 18.46 8.80 21.68
N ARG A 29 19.36 7.83 21.88
CA ARG A 29 19.36 6.59 21.09
C ARG A 29 18.11 5.74 21.34
N ALA A 30 17.65 5.65 22.59
CA ALA A 30 16.41 4.94 22.93
C ALA A 30 15.20 5.58 22.25
N VAL A 31 15.14 6.91 22.20
CA VAL A 31 14.07 7.65 21.50
C VAL A 31 14.11 7.38 19.98
N VAL A 32 15.28 7.39 19.34
CA VAL A 32 15.40 7.05 17.91
C VAL A 32 15.00 5.60 17.65
N ALA A 33 15.40 4.66 18.52
CA ALA A 33 15.02 3.25 18.41
C ALA A 33 13.51 3.03 18.61
N LEU A 34 12.90 3.77 19.53
CA LEU A 34 11.44 3.76 19.72
C LEU A 34 10.72 4.29 18.47
N GLN A 35 11.23 5.36 17.86
CA GLN A 35 10.67 5.89 16.61
C GLN A 35 10.74 4.85 15.48
N LEU A 36 11.86 4.14 15.36
CA LEU A 36 12.03 3.06 14.39
C LEU A 36 11.02 1.93 14.63
N ALA A 37 10.87 1.50 15.89
CA ALA A 37 9.91 0.46 16.24
C ALA A 37 8.47 0.88 15.93
N MET A 38 8.08 2.10 16.33
CA MET A 38 6.75 2.66 16.06
C MET A 38 6.47 2.80 14.58
N LEU A 39 7.46 3.18 13.76
CA LEU A 39 7.30 3.27 12.32
C LEU A 39 7.08 1.89 11.69
N LEU A 40 7.89 0.90 12.08
CA LEU A 40 7.76 -0.48 11.59
C LEU A 40 6.41 -1.09 11.99
N THR A 41 5.97 -0.93 13.24
CA THR A 41 4.67 -1.44 13.68
C THR A 41 3.50 -0.61 13.13
N GLY A 42 3.72 0.69 12.93
CA GLY A 42 2.73 1.63 12.41
C GLY A 42 2.47 1.45 10.92
N THR A 43 3.39 0.82 10.18
CA THR A 43 3.26 0.57 8.74
C THR A 43 1.97 -0.18 8.41
N TRP A 44 1.58 -1.15 9.25
CA TRP A 44 0.35 -1.92 9.06
C TRP A 44 -0.90 -1.03 9.15
N TRP A 45 -0.96 -0.17 10.17
CA TRP A 45 -2.09 0.73 10.39
C TRP A 45 -2.14 1.89 9.39
N VAL A 46 -0.99 2.36 8.92
CA VAL A 46 -0.91 3.41 7.90
C VAL A 46 -1.35 2.87 6.55
N PHE A 47 -1.00 1.62 6.22
CA PHE A 47 -1.48 0.97 5.01
C PHE A 47 -3.01 0.87 5.02
N ASP A 48 -3.60 0.24 6.04
CA ASP A 48 -5.07 0.08 6.14
C ASP A 48 -5.79 1.44 6.10
N ALA A 49 -5.28 2.46 6.80
CA ALA A 49 -5.91 3.78 6.82
C ALA A 49 -5.83 4.53 5.47
N VAL A 50 -4.75 4.35 4.71
CA VAL A 50 -4.63 4.94 3.36
C VAL A 50 -5.46 4.13 2.36
N TYR A 51 -5.55 2.82 2.53
CA TYR A 51 -6.39 1.95 1.72
C TYR A 51 -7.88 2.31 1.85
N ASP A 52 -8.39 2.38 3.08
CA ASP A 52 -9.80 2.70 3.33
C ASP A 52 -10.22 4.05 2.74
N LEU A 53 -9.35 5.06 2.81
CA LEU A 53 -9.57 6.39 2.25
C LEU A 53 -9.78 6.39 0.74
N GLU A 54 -8.88 5.72 0.03
CA GLU A 54 -8.91 5.69 -1.43
C GLU A 54 -10.09 4.84 -1.88
N GLY A 55 -10.43 3.78 -1.13
CA GLY A 55 -11.68 3.02 -1.30
C GLY A 55 -12.95 3.86 -1.14
N TYR A 56 -12.94 4.88 -0.26
CA TYR A 56 -14.05 5.86 -0.16
C TYR A 56 -14.09 6.89 -1.30
N GLY A 57 -13.02 7.01 -2.10
CA GLY A 57 -12.91 7.96 -3.21
C GLY A 57 -13.76 7.61 -4.43
N GLY A 58 -14.28 6.38 -4.51
CA GLY A 58 -15.14 5.92 -5.61
C GLY A 58 -14.39 5.55 -6.90
N ASP A 59 -13.10 5.87 -6.99
CA ASP A 59 -12.21 5.29 -8.01
C ASP A 59 -11.88 3.85 -7.60
N HIS A 60 -11.92 2.94 -8.57
CA HIS A 60 -11.82 1.48 -8.42
C HIS A 60 -10.98 1.04 -7.21
N TRP A 61 -11.57 0.24 -6.30
CA TRP A 61 -10.92 -0.32 -5.09
C TRP A 61 -9.53 -0.96 -5.32
N PHE A 62 -9.22 -1.28 -6.57
CA PHE A 62 -7.96 -1.80 -7.05
C PHE A 62 -6.82 -0.75 -7.14
N THR A 63 -7.10 0.47 -7.64
CA THR A 63 -6.11 1.56 -7.69
C THR A 63 -5.80 2.10 -6.28
N ALA A 64 -6.78 1.99 -5.38
CA ALA A 64 -6.65 2.32 -3.96
C ALA A 64 -5.56 1.51 -3.25
N GLU A 65 -5.44 0.20 -3.52
CA GLU A 65 -4.40 -0.65 -2.92
C GLU A 65 -2.99 -0.26 -3.38
N GLN A 66 -2.84 -0.02 -4.69
CA GLN A 66 -1.56 0.39 -5.28
C GLN A 66 -1.11 1.74 -4.75
N PHE A 67 -2.04 2.70 -4.71
CA PHE A 67 -1.76 4.04 -4.22
C PHE A 67 -1.45 4.00 -2.72
N ALA A 68 -2.23 3.25 -1.94
CA ALA A 68 -1.98 3.06 -0.52
C ALA A 68 -0.61 2.45 -0.26
N PHE A 69 -0.23 1.40 -0.99
CA PHE A 69 1.09 0.78 -0.85
C PHE A 69 2.22 1.74 -1.24
N ASN A 70 2.12 2.38 -2.41
CA ASN A 70 3.15 3.28 -2.92
C ASN A 70 3.35 4.49 -1.99
N GLN A 71 2.27 5.12 -1.53
CA GLN A 71 2.35 6.28 -0.65
C GLN A 71 2.80 5.90 0.76
N SER A 72 2.21 4.85 1.35
CA SER A 72 2.49 4.47 2.75
C SER A 72 3.83 3.75 2.93
N VAL A 73 4.15 2.76 2.08
CA VAL A 73 5.31 1.90 2.30
C VAL A 73 6.55 2.52 1.66
N ILE A 74 6.48 2.92 0.39
CA ILE A 74 7.66 3.35 -0.38
C ILE A 74 8.10 4.77 0.00
N TRP A 75 7.18 5.72 0.05
CA TRP A 75 7.55 7.12 0.27
C TRP A 75 7.62 7.48 1.76
N ILE A 76 6.74 6.92 2.58
CA ILE A 76 6.64 7.24 4.00
C ILE A 76 7.55 6.33 4.84
N VAL A 77 7.52 5.01 4.68
CA VAL A 77 8.20 4.08 5.61
C VAL A 77 9.66 3.79 5.24
N VAL A 78 9.94 3.37 4.01
CA VAL A 78 11.27 2.85 3.60
C VAL A 78 12.44 3.83 3.85
N PRO A 79 12.39 5.10 3.39
CA PRO A 79 13.51 6.03 3.54
C PRO A 79 13.79 6.32 5.01
N GLN A 80 12.75 6.29 5.83
CA GLN A 80 12.79 6.73 7.20
C GLN A 80 13.24 5.62 8.14
N VAL A 81 12.84 4.37 7.88
CA VAL A 81 13.43 3.18 8.50
C VAL A 81 14.94 3.15 8.26
N ALA A 82 15.39 3.42 7.03
CA ALA A 82 16.82 3.43 6.71
C ALA A 82 17.57 4.53 7.48
N VAL A 83 17.07 5.77 7.48
CA VAL A 83 17.69 6.88 8.22
C VAL A 83 17.70 6.62 9.73
N LEU A 84 16.60 6.14 10.30
CA LEU A 84 16.48 5.84 11.72
C LEU A 84 17.42 4.70 12.15
N ALA A 85 17.48 3.61 11.38
CA ALA A 85 18.37 2.48 11.67
C ALA A 85 19.85 2.93 11.71
N VAL A 86 20.27 3.77 10.77
CA VAL A 86 21.63 4.34 10.75
C VAL A 86 21.81 5.34 11.91
N ALA A 87 20.80 6.17 12.21
CA ALA A 87 20.85 7.15 13.29
C ALA A 87 21.01 6.51 14.68
N VAL A 88 20.29 5.42 14.98
CA VAL A 88 20.40 4.70 16.27
C VAL A 88 21.86 4.36 16.59
N VAL A 89 22.63 3.97 15.56
CA VAL A 89 24.03 3.58 15.70
C VAL A 89 24.95 4.79 15.72
N GLN A 90 24.75 5.74 14.80
CA GLN A 90 25.73 6.79 14.51
C GLN A 90 25.64 7.98 15.47
N VAL A 91 24.51 8.20 16.13
CA VAL A 91 24.30 9.32 17.05
C VAL A 91 25.30 9.25 18.22
N GLY A 92 26.18 10.27 18.29
CA GLY A 92 27.25 10.38 19.27
C GLY A 92 28.47 9.47 19.02
N ARG A 93 28.50 8.70 17.92
CA ARG A 93 29.68 7.93 17.48
C ARG A 93 30.42 8.61 16.34
N SER A 94 29.70 9.20 15.39
CA SER A 94 30.31 9.89 14.25
C SER A 94 29.84 11.34 14.15
N ARG A 95 30.63 12.13 13.42
CA ARG A 95 30.29 13.51 13.01
C ARG A 95 29.00 13.61 12.19
N TRP A 96 28.53 12.48 11.62
CA TRP A 96 27.30 12.41 10.84
C TRP A 96 26.04 12.31 11.71
N GLY A 97 26.17 12.06 13.03
CA GLY A 97 25.01 11.89 13.91
C GLY A 97 24.05 13.09 13.90
N LEU A 98 24.56 14.32 13.80
CA LEU A 98 23.71 15.51 13.70
C LEU A 98 22.97 15.59 12.36
N THR A 99 23.65 15.25 11.26
CA THR A 99 23.06 15.23 9.91
C THR A 99 21.95 14.18 9.81
N LEU A 100 22.17 12.98 10.35
CA LEU A 100 21.18 11.91 10.35
C LEU A 100 19.94 12.26 11.18
N LEU A 101 20.11 12.93 12.32
CA LEU A 101 18.98 13.45 13.10
C LEU A 101 18.23 14.57 12.36
N GLY A 102 18.94 15.41 11.61
CA GLY A 102 18.32 16.41 10.74
C GLY A 102 17.51 15.78 9.61
N LEU A 103 18.04 14.76 8.94
CA LEU A 103 17.33 13.98 7.92
C LEU A 103 16.10 13.29 8.51
N ASN A 104 16.22 12.70 9.70
CA ASN A 104 15.08 12.09 10.38
C ASN A 104 13.96 13.11 10.68
N ALA A 105 14.33 14.32 11.14
CA ALA A 105 13.35 15.36 11.42
C ALA A 105 12.66 15.86 10.14
N ALA A 106 13.41 16.05 9.05
CA ALA A 106 12.84 16.43 7.75
C ALA A 106 11.87 15.35 7.24
N ALA A 107 12.26 14.08 7.35
CA ALA A 107 11.42 12.96 6.98
C ALA A 107 10.15 12.89 7.86
N ALA A 108 10.24 13.12 9.17
CA ALA A 108 9.09 13.13 10.07
C ALA A 108 8.10 14.27 9.75
N VAL A 109 8.61 15.45 9.34
CA VAL A 109 7.77 16.55 8.85
C VAL A 109 7.09 16.18 7.53
N PHE A 110 7.83 15.59 6.60
CA PHE A 110 7.28 15.12 5.33
C PHE A 110 6.15 14.10 5.56
N GLN A 111 6.36 13.10 6.43
CA GLN A 111 5.31 12.14 6.81
C GLN A 111 4.09 12.83 7.42
N ALA A 112 4.29 13.80 8.32
CA ALA A 112 3.18 14.51 8.94
C ALA A 112 2.38 15.35 7.94
N VAL A 113 3.03 15.89 6.91
CA VAL A 113 2.36 16.59 5.80
C VAL A 113 1.58 15.61 4.93
N MET A 114 2.19 14.47 4.56
CA MET A 114 1.53 13.43 3.76
C MET A 114 0.34 12.81 4.51
N LEU A 115 0.46 12.62 5.83
CA LEU A 115 -0.60 12.14 6.71
C LEU A 115 -1.49 13.28 7.22
N GLY A 116 -1.54 14.45 6.57
CA GLY A 116 -2.21 15.65 7.09
C GLY A 116 -3.69 15.46 7.42
N ALA A 117 -4.41 14.59 6.69
CA ALA A 117 -5.78 14.19 7.00
C ALA A 117 -5.88 13.27 8.24
N PHE A 118 -4.79 12.62 8.63
CA PHE A 118 -4.63 11.67 9.74
C PHE A 118 -3.72 12.22 10.80
N PHE A 119 -3.99 13.45 11.23
CA PHE A 119 -3.22 14.12 12.26
C PHE A 119 -3.06 13.25 13.53
N THR A 120 -4.07 12.43 13.86
CA THR A 120 -4.05 11.46 14.96
C THR A 120 -2.99 10.36 14.79
N LEU A 121 -2.76 9.86 13.57
CA LEU A 121 -1.72 8.87 13.27
C LEU A 121 -0.32 9.49 13.21
N ALA A 122 -0.22 10.74 12.75
CA ALA A 122 1.04 11.47 12.73
C ALA A 122 1.50 11.95 14.12
N THR A 123 0.56 12.16 15.06
CA THR A 123 0.83 12.74 16.38
C THR A 123 1.88 11.97 17.19
N PRO A 124 1.82 10.64 17.34
CA PRO A 124 2.83 9.89 18.09
C PRO A 124 4.23 10.03 17.49
N LEU A 125 4.35 10.02 16.15
CA LEU A 125 5.63 10.19 15.45
C LEU A 125 6.19 11.60 15.66
N LEU A 126 5.33 12.62 15.60
CA LEU A 126 5.69 14.02 15.87
C LEU A 126 6.13 14.24 17.31
N VAL A 127 5.46 13.61 18.29
CA VAL A 127 5.83 13.70 19.72
C VAL A 127 7.21 13.08 19.95
N VAL A 128 7.47 11.92 19.35
CA VAL A 128 8.77 11.25 19.46
C VAL A 128 9.86 12.09 18.76
N ALA A 129 9.61 12.63 17.58
CA ALA A 129 10.53 13.54 16.90
C ALA A 129 10.79 14.83 17.72
N ALA A 130 9.76 15.43 18.31
CA ALA A 130 9.89 16.60 19.18
C ALA A 130 10.74 16.31 20.43
N SER A 131 10.62 15.11 21.00
CA SER A 131 11.45 14.70 22.15
C SER A 131 12.94 14.64 21.79
N GLN A 132 13.29 14.28 20.55
CA GLN A 132 14.68 14.35 20.06
C GLN A 132 15.19 15.79 20.04
N TRP A 133 14.37 16.74 19.59
CA TRP A 133 14.70 18.16 19.58
C TRP A 133 14.91 18.74 20.98
N VAL A 134 14.08 18.35 21.95
CA VAL A 134 14.26 18.74 23.37
C VAL A 134 15.62 18.27 23.91
N LEU A 135 16.02 17.04 23.56
CA LEU A 135 17.33 16.51 23.97
C LEU A 135 18.50 17.23 23.26
N LEU A 136 18.32 17.61 21.99
CA LEU A 136 19.29 18.38 21.20
C LEU A 136 19.33 19.88 21.53
N ALA A 137 18.35 20.42 22.26
CA ALA A 137 18.36 21.78 22.77
C ALA A 137 19.49 22.01 23.78
N HIS A 138 19.95 20.94 24.43
CA HIS A 138 21.06 20.97 25.38
C HIS A 138 22.40 21.05 24.64
N LYS A 139 23.15 22.14 24.88
CA LYS A 139 24.42 22.44 24.20
C LYS A 139 25.44 21.29 24.31
N GLU A 140 25.57 20.68 25.49
CA GLU A 140 26.47 19.55 25.73
C GLU A 140 26.13 18.32 24.89
N THR A 141 24.84 17.95 24.81
CA THR A 141 24.37 16.82 23.99
C THR A 141 24.65 17.10 22.53
N ARG A 142 24.35 18.32 22.07
CA ARG A 142 24.56 18.75 20.69
C ARG A 142 26.03 18.72 20.29
N GLU A 143 26.91 19.26 21.13
CA GLU A 143 28.36 19.26 20.89
C GLU A 143 28.91 17.83 20.87
N ARG A 144 28.43 16.96 21.75
CA ARG A 144 28.84 15.55 21.77
C ARG A 144 28.39 14.78 20.53
N VAL A 145 27.18 15.04 20.04
CA VAL A 145 26.69 14.44 18.79
C VAL A 145 27.44 14.99 17.58
N ARG A 146 27.71 16.30 17.55
CA ARG A 146 28.44 16.97 16.47
C ARG A 146 29.89 16.51 16.36
N ASN A 147 30.57 16.43 17.50
CA ASN A 147 31.99 16.08 17.53
C ASN A 147 32.21 14.56 17.44
N GLY A 148 31.16 13.78 17.74
CA GLY A 148 31.26 12.33 17.85
C GLY A 148 32.13 11.91 19.03
N SER A 149 32.14 10.61 19.33
CA SER A 149 33.18 9.99 20.13
C SER A 149 33.93 9.07 19.19
N ASP A 150 35.13 9.48 18.79
CA ASP A 150 35.98 8.73 17.87
C ASP A 150 35.94 7.24 18.25
N PRO A 151 35.42 6.35 17.38
CA PRO A 151 35.12 5.00 17.80
C PRO A 151 36.43 4.26 18.06
N ARG A 152 36.77 4.03 19.34
CA ARG A 152 37.94 3.22 19.74
C ARG A 152 37.90 1.79 19.16
N ARG A 153 36.73 1.33 18.72
CA ARG A 153 36.50 0.15 17.88
C ARG A 153 35.27 0.39 16.98
N PRO A 154 35.44 0.71 15.68
CA PRO A 154 34.44 0.31 14.69
C PRO A 154 34.40 -1.22 14.67
N LEU A 155 33.38 -1.87 14.10
CA LEU A 155 33.40 -3.23 13.51
C LEU A 155 32.23 -4.14 13.85
N LEU A 156 31.40 -3.90 14.87
CA LEU A 156 30.25 -4.80 15.14
C LEU A 156 28.88 -4.16 14.86
N PRO A 157 28.52 -3.02 15.48
CA PRO A 157 27.22 -2.40 15.21
C PRO A 157 27.10 -1.92 13.75
N GLU A 158 28.17 -1.34 13.20
CA GLU A 158 28.17 -0.82 11.83
C GLU A 158 28.20 -1.94 10.79
N ALA A 159 28.94 -3.03 11.05
CA ALA A 159 29.03 -4.18 10.15
C ALA A 159 27.76 -5.06 10.17
N VAL A 160 26.89 -4.92 11.18
CA VAL A 160 25.62 -5.65 11.25
C VAL A 160 24.45 -4.77 10.84
N VAL A 161 24.39 -3.53 11.34
CA VAL A 161 23.23 -2.66 11.14
C VAL A 161 23.19 -2.05 9.74
N LEU A 162 24.32 -1.66 9.14
CA LEU A 162 24.30 -1.15 7.76
C LEU A 162 23.87 -2.24 6.77
N PRO A 163 24.42 -3.48 6.83
CA PRO A 163 23.92 -4.56 5.98
C PRO A 163 22.49 -4.97 6.31
N ALA A 164 22.06 -4.96 7.58
CA ALA A 164 20.67 -5.26 7.94
C ALA A 164 19.71 -4.18 7.41
N ALA A 165 20.06 -2.90 7.52
CA ALA A 165 19.26 -1.80 6.98
C ALA A 165 19.19 -1.86 5.43
N ALA A 166 20.31 -2.17 4.78
CA ALA A 166 20.35 -2.40 3.34
C ALA A 166 19.52 -3.63 2.94
N ALA A 167 19.60 -4.73 3.70
CA ALA A 167 18.82 -5.94 3.45
C ALA A 167 17.32 -5.70 3.64
N VAL A 168 16.91 -4.93 4.66
CA VAL A 168 15.51 -4.52 4.84
C VAL A 168 15.04 -3.65 3.69
N ALA A 169 15.83 -2.65 3.28
CA ALA A 169 15.48 -1.81 2.14
C ALA A 169 15.36 -2.62 0.85
N VAL A 170 16.31 -3.52 0.57
CA VAL A 170 16.27 -4.42 -0.60
C VAL A 170 15.10 -5.39 -0.50
N ALA A 171 14.82 -5.98 0.66
CA ALA A 171 13.69 -6.88 0.85
C ALA A 171 12.36 -6.15 0.61
N LEU A 172 12.21 -4.91 1.08
CA LEU A 172 11.03 -4.08 0.83
C LEU A 172 10.91 -3.70 -0.66
N LEU A 173 12.02 -3.41 -1.34
CA LEU A 173 12.02 -3.13 -2.79
C LEU A 173 11.71 -4.38 -3.64
N VAL A 174 12.24 -5.56 -3.26
CA VAL A 174 11.95 -6.83 -3.94
C VAL A 174 10.51 -7.25 -3.68
N TRP A 175 10.03 -7.12 -2.44
CA TRP A 175 8.63 -7.37 -2.10
C TRP A 175 7.72 -6.43 -2.88
N ASN A 176 8.07 -5.15 -3.01
CA ASN A 176 7.36 -4.20 -3.87
C ASN A 176 7.36 -4.63 -5.33
N HIS A 177 8.50 -5.05 -5.89
CA HIS A 177 8.55 -5.49 -7.29
C HIS A 177 7.77 -6.79 -7.52
N GLN A 178 7.72 -7.67 -6.51
CA GLN A 178 6.86 -8.85 -6.56
C GLN A 178 5.40 -8.39 -6.52
N VAL A 179 4.96 -7.77 -5.42
CA VAL A 179 3.56 -7.38 -5.23
C VAL A 179 3.05 -6.45 -6.32
N ASN A 180 3.86 -5.51 -6.84
CA ASN A 180 3.48 -4.51 -7.85
C ASN A 180 4.09 -4.78 -9.23
N GLY A 181 4.56 -5.99 -9.48
CA GLY A 181 5.06 -6.36 -10.80
C GLY A 181 3.89 -6.53 -11.75
N VAL A 182 3.94 -5.90 -12.93
CA VAL A 182 2.90 -6.00 -13.98
C VAL A 182 2.54 -7.47 -14.27
N ASP A 183 3.53 -8.37 -14.30
CA ASP A 183 3.31 -9.81 -14.53
C ASP A 183 2.63 -10.55 -13.34
N GLN A 184 2.57 -9.96 -12.14
CA GLN A 184 1.74 -10.49 -11.04
C GLN A 184 0.30 -9.99 -11.12
N TRP A 185 0.08 -8.81 -11.69
CA TRP A 185 -1.22 -8.16 -11.83
C TRP A 185 -1.95 -8.72 -13.04
N HIS A 186 -1.18 -9.00 -14.08
CA HIS A 186 -1.63 -9.62 -15.32
C HIS A 186 -0.78 -10.88 -15.55
N PRO A 187 -1.09 -11.98 -14.85
CA PRO A 187 -0.34 -13.22 -15.02
C PRO A 187 -0.36 -13.65 -16.49
N PRO A 188 0.72 -14.28 -17.00
CA PRO A 188 0.79 -14.70 -18.39
C PRO A 188 -0.42 -15.56 -18.76
N ARG A 189 -1.14 -15.12 -19.79
CA ARG A 189 -2.35 -15.78 -20.27
C ARG A 189 -2.02 -16.78 -21.38
N PRO A 190 -2.89 -17.77 -21.63
CA PRO A 190 -2.68 -18.72 -22.72
C PRO A 190 -2.91 -18.10 -24.11
N PHE A 191 -3.34 -16.83 -24.17
CA PHE A 191 -3.56 -16.05 -25.39
C PHE A 191 -2.96 -14.64 -25.28
N ASP A 192 -2.66 -14.03 -26.42
CA ASP A 192 -2.17 -12.65 -26.54
C ASP A 192 -3.24 -11.70 -27.12
N ALA A 193 -2.87 -10.44 -27.35
CA ALA A 193 -3.76 -9.42 -27.90
C ALA A 193 -4.33 -9.77 -29.29
N ASP A 194 -3.59 -10.49 -30.14
CA ASP A 194 -4.08 -10.89 -31.47
C ASP A 194 -5.11 -12.03 -31.39
N GLU A 195 -4.98 -12.88 -30.37
CA GLU A 195 -5.85 -14.03 -30.13
C GLU A 195 -7.10 -13.69 -29.30
N ALA A 196 -7.04 -12.64 -28.46
CA ALA A 196 -8.09 -12.28 -27.52
C ALA A 196 -9.49 -12.11 -28.15
N PRO A 197 -9.67 -11.38 -29.28
CA PRO A 197 -11.01 -11.24 -29.87
C PRO A 197 -11.68 -12.56 -30.21
N ALA A 198 -10.94 -13.51 -30.80
CA ALA A 198 -11.47 -14.81 -31.17
C ALA A 198 -11.81 -15.68 -29.93
N VAL A 199 -11.03 -15.54 -28.86
CA VAL A 199 -11.31 -16.20 -27.57
C VAL A 199 -12.63 -15.67 -26.99
N LEU A 200 -12.81 -14.35 -26.96
CA LEU A 200 -14.02 -13.72 -26.42
C LEU A 200 -15.27 -14.09 -27.25
N GLU A 201 -15.17 -14.09 -28.57
CA GLU A 201 -16.25 -14.55 -29.46
C GLU A 201 -16.61 -16.02 -29.21
N GLY A 202 -15.61 -16.89 -28.99
CA GLY A 202 -15.84 -18.29 -28.65
C GLY A 202 -16.55 -18.47 -27.31
N VAL A 203 -16.22 -17.63 -26.32
CA VAL A 203 -16.87 -17.62 -25.01
C VAL A 203 -18.30 -17.08 -25.11
N ALA A 204 -18.56 -16.11 -25.98
CA ALA A 204 -19.87 -15.46 -26.13
C ALA A 204 -21.02 -16.40 -26.50
N VAL A 205 -20.72 -17.50 -27.16
CA VAL A 205 -21.72 -18.50 -27.58
C VAL A 205 -22.55 -18.97 -26.39
N MET A 206 -21.93 -19.20 -25.23
CA MET A 206 -22.63 -19.71 -24.05
C MET A 206 -23.61 -18.67 -23.43
N PRO A 207 -23.16 -17.48 -23.00
CA PRO A 207 -24.06 -16.55 -22.31
C PRO A 207 -25.14 -15.98 -23.25
N VAL A 208 -24.86 -15.82 -24.55
CA VAL A 208 -25.88 -15.41 -25.52
C VAL A 208 -26.95 -16.50 -25.68
N ASP A 209 -26.55 -17.77 -25.84
CA ASP A 209 -27.49 -18.90 -25.93
C ASP A 209 -28.35 -19.03 -24.65
N VAL A 210 -27.78 -18.80 -23.47
CA VAL A 210 -28.55 -18.79 -22.22
C VAL A 210 -29.67 -17.76 -22.27
N LEU A 211 -29.33 -16.51 -22.61
CA LEU A 211 -30.28 -15.41 -22.62
C LEU A 211 -31.35 -15.56 -23.72
N GLU A 212 -30.98 -16.05 -24.90
CA GLU A 212 -31.94 -16.31 -25.99
C GLU A 212 -32.95 -17.43 -25.66
N ASN A 213 -32.60 -18.35 -24.76
CA ASN A 213 -33.49 -19.43 -24.33
C ASN A 213 -34.40 -19.03 -23.15
N VAL A 214 -34.24 -17.85 -22.57
CA VAL A 214 -35.15 -17.31 -21.55
C VAL A 214 -36.41 -16.78 -22.25
N GLU A 215 -37.57 -17.37 -21.92
CA GLU A 215 -38.84 -17.03 -22.58
C GLU A 215 -39.18 -15.54 -22.40
N GLY A 216 -39.24 -14.81 -23.52
CA GLY A 216 -39.58 -13.38 -23.52
C GLY A 216 -38.39 -12.44 -23.37
N PHE A 217 -37.17 -12.96 -23.18
CA PHE A 217 -35.97 -12.12 -23.15
C PHE A 217 -35.63 -11.60 -24.55
N PRO A 218 -35.28 -10.31 -24.71
CA PRO A 218 -35.02 -9.74 -26.02
C PRO A 218 -33.74 -10.29 -26.65
N ALA A 219 -33.71 -10.33 -27.98
CA ALA A 219 -32.48 -10.58 -28.72
C ALA A 219 -31.51 -9.40 -28.58
N PRO A 220 -30.19 -9.61 -28.73
CA PRO A 220 -29.22 -8.52 -28.68
C PRO A 220 -29.48 -7.52 -29.82
N THR A 221 -29.48 -6.24 -29.47
CA THR A 221 -29.69 -5.10 -30.37
C THR A 221 -28.39 -4.56 -30.95
N GLY A 222 -27.26 -4.85 -30.32
CA GLY A 222 -25.93 -4.43 -30.73
C GLY A 222 -24.84 -5.36 -30.21
N GLN A 223 -23.72 -5.35 -30.92
CA GLN A 223 -22.47 -6.01 -30.54
C GLN A 223 -21.32 -5.05 -30.85
N GLU A 224 -20.42 -4.85 -29.89
CA GLU A 224 -19.25 -3.99 -30.03
C GLU A 224 -18.02 -4.65 -29.40
N LEU A 225 -16.89 -4.61 -30.09
CA LEU A 225 -15.59 -4.94 -29.51
C LEU A 225 -14.90 -3.64 -29.11
N ILE A 226 -14.57 -3.53 -27.83
CA ILE A 226 -13.91 -2.38 -27.22
C ILE A 226 -12.49 -2.80 -26.87
N GLU A 227 -11.52 -1.99 -27.29
CA GLU A 227 -10.11 -2.15 -26.96
C GLU A 227 -9.71 -1.00 -26.03
N SER A 228 -9.26 -1.35 -24.83
CA SER A 228 -8.85 -0.38 -23.80
C SER A 228 -7.40 -0.64 -23.41
N PRO A 229 -6.51 0.37 -23.44
CA PRO A 229 -5.18 0.20 -22.90
C PRO A 229 -5.27 -0.07 -21.40
N CYS A 230 -4.42 -0.97 -20.89
CA CYS A 230 -4.33 -1.19 -19.46
C CYS A 230 -3.55 -0.04 -18.83
N ASP A 231 -4.25 0.82 -18.07
CA ASP A 231 -3.72 2.09 -17.55
C ASP A 231 -2.40 1.93 -16.78
N GLU A 232 -2.18 0.78 -16.14
CA GLU A 232 -1.02 0.49 -15.29
C GLU A 232 0.06 -0.36 -15.99
N ALA A 233 -0.20 -0.82 -17.22
CA ALA A 233 0.62 -1.80 -17.92
C ALA A 233 0.85 -1.40 -19.38
N PRO A 234 1.84 -0.52 -19.67
CA PRO A 234 2.18 -0.16 -21.04
C PRO A 234 2.56 -1.40 -21.87
N GLY A 235 1.94 -1.55 -23.03
CA GLY A 235 2.10 -2.74 -23.87
C GLY A 235 1.16 -3.89 -23.51
N TRP A 236 0.08 -3.59 -22.78
CA TRP A 236 -1.01 -4.51 -22.48
C TRP A 236 -2.35 -3.86 -22.81
N THR A 237 -3.27 -4.68 -23.31
CA THR A 237 -4.59 -4.26 -23.78
C THR A 237 -5.66 -5.17 -23.18
N GLU A 238 -6.75 -4.55 -22.72
CA GLU A 238 -7.98 -5.23 -22.31
C GLU A 238 -8.96 -5.22 -23.50
N PHE A 239 -9.58 -6.36 -23.76
CA PHE A 239 -10.60 -6.51 -24.81
C PHE A 239 -11.94 -6.79 -24.16
N THR A 240 -12.97 -6.04 -24.56
CA THR A 240 -14.35 -6.27 -24.09
C THR A 240 -15.26 -6.47 -25.29
N LEU A 241 -15.91 -7.62 -25.36
CA LEU A 241 -17.00 -7.88 -26.28
C LEU A 241 -18.33 -7.59 -25.57
N ALA A 242 -18.99 -6.50 -25.96
CA ALA A 242 -20.22 -6.01 -25.35
C ALA A 242 -21.43 -6.33 -26.22
N TYR A 243 -22.48 -6.90 -25.62
CA TYR A 243 -23.80 -7.06 -26.20
C TYR A 243 -24.80 -6.18 -25.47
N THR A 244 -25.58 -5.40 -26.21
CA THR A 244 -26.64 -4.55 -25.66
C THR A 244 -28.00 -5.10 -26.00
N TYR A 245 -28.92 -5.06 -25.04
CA TYR A 245 -30.29 -5.56 -25.18
C TYR A 245 -31.30 -4.42 -25.06
N GLU A 246 -32.50 -4.63 -25.58
CA GLU A 246 -33.62 -3.73 -25.32
C GLU A 246 -33.94 -3.74 -23.82
N GLU A 247 -34.12 -2.55 -23.23
CA GLU A 247 -34.28 -2.36 -21.79
C GLU A 247 -35.56 -3.06 -21.27
N PRO A 248 -35.48 -4.16 -20.49
CA PRO A 248 -36.58 -4.60 -19.67
C PRO A 248 -36.73 -3.64 -18.47
N ASN A 249 -37.93 -3.54 -17.90
CA ASN A 249 -38.12 -2.77 -16.65
C ASN A 249 -37.47 -3.55 -15.50
N ALA A 250 -36.37 -3.08 -14.91
CA ALA A 250 -35.31 -3.99 -14.51
C ALA A 250 -35.44 -4.66 -13.14
N ALA A 251 -35.92 -4.00 -12.08
CA ALA A 251 -35.76 -4.55 -10.73
C ALA A 251 -36.92 -5.45 -10.25
N ALA A 252 -38.12 -5.32 -10.81
CA ALA A 252 -39.32 -6.03 -10.35
C ALA A 252 -39.97 -6.94 -11.40
N ASP A 253 -39.35 -7.06 -12.57
CA ASP A 253 -39.83 -7.94 -13.64
C ASP A 253 -39.34 -9.37 -13.39
N PRO A 254 -40.27 -10.36 -13.29
CA PRO A 254 -39.91 -11.77 -13.24
C PRO A 254 -38.93 -12.18 -14.34
N LEU A 255 -38.99 -11.53 -15.51
CA LEU A 255 -38.08 -11.80 -16.63
C LEU A 255 -36.61 -11.49 -16.30
N THR A 256 -36.33 -10.45 -15.50
CA THR A 256 -34.96 -10.13 -15.06
C THR A 256 -34.42 -11.24 -14.16
N GLN A 257 -35.24 -11.68 -13.20
CA GLN A 257 -34.84 -12.75 -12.27
C GLN A 257 -34.63 -14.06 -13.01
N ASP A 258 -35.51 -14.42 -13.94
CA ASP A 258 -35.37 -15.62 -14.75
C ASP A 258 -34.07 -15.59 -15.59
N ALA A 259 -33.72 -14.44 -16.18
CA ALA A 259 -32.50 -14.28 -16.96
C ALA A 259 -31.22 -14.37 -16.10
N VAL A 260 -31.23 -13.72 -14.94
CA VAL A 260 -30.13 -13.78 -13.97
C VAL A 260 -29.96 -15.20 -13.42
N ASP A 261 -31.05 -15.86 -13.05
CA ASP A 261 -31.04 -17.23 -12.52
C ASP A 261 -30.52 -18.22 -13.57
N ALA A 262 -30.95 -18.08 -14.83
CA ALA A 262 -30.45 -18.90 -15.93
C ALA A 262 -28.94 -18.69 -16.15
N MET A 263 -28.47 -17.44 -16.11
CA MET A 263 -27.04 -17.13 -16.21
C MET A 263 -26.26 -17.74 -15.04
N ARG A 264 -26.75 -17.58 -13.82
CA ARG A 264 -26.14 -18.15 -12.61
C ARG A 264 -26.04 -19.66 -12.68
N GLU A 265 -27.13 -20.33 -13.06
CA GLU A 265 -27.13 -21.79 -13.20
C GLU A 265 -26.09 -22.25 -14.22
N ARG A 266 -26.02 -21.58 -15.37
CA ARG A 266 -25.07 -21.94 -16.42
C ARG A 266 -23.61 -21.68 -16.01
N LEU A 267 -23.30 -20.53 -15.42
CA LEU A 267 -21.95 -20.22 -14.94
C LEU A 267 -21.46 -21.29 -13.95
N ASN A 268 -22.31 -21.66 -12.98
CA ASN A 268 -21.99 -22.71 -12.03
C ASN A 268 -21.83 -24.10 -12.69
N ALA A 269 -22.69 -24.44 -13.65
CA ALA A 269 -22.63 -25.72 -14.36
C ALA A 269 -21.34 -25.88 -15.20
N GLU A 270 -20.85 -24.78 -15.79
CA GLU A 270 -19.63 -24.74 -16.59
C GLU A 270 -18.36 -24.51 -15.73
N GLY A 271 -18.50 -24.42 -14.41
CA GLY A 271 -17.38 -24.31 -13.47
C GLY A 271 -16.71 -22.93 -13.43
N TRP A 272 -17.44 -21.87 -13.76
CA TRP A 272 -16.98 -20.50 -13.56
C TRP A 272 -17.00 -20.13 -12.08
N ASP A 273 -16.05 -19.31 -11.64
CA ASP A 273 -16.05 -18.75 -10.30
C ASP A 273 -16.95 -17.52 -10.26
N VAL A 274 -18.05 -17.57 -9.50
CA VAL A 274 -18.99 -16.44 -9.40
C VAL A 274 -18.48 -15.47 -8.34
N VAL A 275 -17.79 -14.42 -8.80
CA VAL A 275 -17.12 -13.43 -7.95
C VAL A 275 -18.03 -12.27 -7.54
N TRP A 276 -19.13 -12.06 -8.28
CA TRP A 276 -20.11 -11.03 -7.98
C TRP A 276 -21.52 -11.49 -8.36
N ASP A 277 -22.47 -11.33 -7.45
CA ASP A 277 -23.86 -11.76 -7.61
C ASP A 277 -24.73 -10.93 -6.66
N GLN A 278 -25.18 -9.76 -7.10
CA GLN A 278 -25.82 -8.78 -6.22
C GLN A 278 -26.98 -8.05 -6.90
N GLU A 279 -28.02 -7.84 -6.09
CA GLU A 279 -29.07 -6.86 -6.35
C GLU A 279 -28.62 -5.51 -5.75
N PHE A 280 -28.84 -4.42 -6.49
CA PHE A 280 -28.51 -3.07 -6.04
C PHE A 280 -29.74 -2.16 -6.08
N GLU A 281 -29.85 -1.25 -5.11
CA GLU A 281 -31.00 -0.37 -4.94
C GLU A 281 -30.83 0.97 -5.69
N ALA A 282 -31.93 1.60 -6.08
CA ALA A 282 -31.96 2.81 -6.91
C ALA A 282 -31.38 4.08 -6.25
N SER A 283 -30.87 4.00 -5.01
CA SER A 283 -30.29 5.14 -4.30
C SER A 283 -28.89 5.52 -4.79
N GLU A 284 -28.23 4.65 -5.57
CA GLU A 284 -26.91 4.89 -6.15
C GLU A 284 -27.01 4.74 -7.69
N PRO A 285 -26.26 5.50 -8.50
CA PRO A 285 -26.07 5.17 -9.91
C PRO A 285 -25.14 3.94 -10.01
N PRO A 286 -25.45 2.92 -10.83
CA PRO A 286 -26.62 2.79 -11.71
C PRO A 286 -27.93 2.48 -10.97
N PRO A 287 -29.10 2.86 -11.51
CA PRO A 287 -30.42 2.67 -10.88
C PRO A 287 -30.73 1.19 -10.63
N ALA A 288 -31.70 0.88 -9.76
CA ALA A 288 -31.91 -0.47 -9.23
C ALA A 288 -31.84 -1.58 -10.29
N GLY A 289 -31.20 -2.68 -9.93
CA GLY A 289 -30.95 -3.76 -10.85
C GLY A 289 -30.22 -4.94 -10.24
N TYR A 290 -29.71 -5.78 -11.13
CA TYR A 290 -28.96 -6.97 -10.82
C TYR A 290 -27.67 -7.01 -11.64
N VAL A 291 -26.60 -7.50 -11.02
CA VAL A 291 -25.35 -7.80 -11.71
C VAL A 291 -24.81 -9.15 -11.25
N ILE A 292 -24.43 -9.98 -12.23
CA ILE A 292 -23.72 -11.22 -12.01
C ILE A 292 -22.42 -11.24 -12.83
N ARG A 293 -21.33 -11.64 -12.19
CA ARG A 293 -20.01 -11.77 -12.80
C ARG A 293 -19.40 -13.13 -12.47
N GLY A 294 -19.03 -13.85 -13.52
CA GLY A 294 -18.27 -15.10 -13.45
C GLY A 294 -16.89 -14.95 -14.07
N GLU A 295 -15.87 -15.58 -13.49
CA GLU A 295 -14.49 -15.54 -13.97
C GLU A 295 -13.92 -16.95 -14.18
N ARG A 296 -12.99 -17.06 -15.13
CA ARG A 296 -12.19 -18.26 -15.40
C ARG A 296 -10.74 -18.05 -15.03
N GLU A 297 -10.03 -19.15 -14.80
CA GLU A 297 -8.60 -19.16 -14.50
C GLU A 297 -7.72 -18.51 -15.60
N ASP A 298 -8.19 -18.52 -16.85
CA ASP A 298 -7.50 -17.88 -17.97
C ASP A 298 -7.73 -16.36 -18.06
N GLY A 299 -8.42 -15.76 -17.09
CA GLY A 299 -8.63 -14.32 -17.00
C GLY A 299 -9.78 -13.80 -17.87
N VAL A 300 -10.61 -14.68 -18.44
CA VAL A 300 -11.85 -14.24 -19.10
C VAL A 300 -12.96 -14.10 -18.06
N ALA A 301 -13.68 -12.99 -18.13
CA ALA A 301 -14.84 -12.70 -17.29
C ALA A 301 -16.10 -12.55 -18.15
N ILE A 302 -17.22 -13.04 -17.62
CA ILE A 302 -18.57 -12.75 -18.13
C ILE A 302 -19.25 -11.89 -17.07
N GLU A 303 -19.79 -10.74 -17.48
CA GLU A 303 -20.55 -9.83 -16.64
C GLU A 303 -21.89 -9.55 -17.30
N PHE A 304 -22.98 -9.88 -16.61
CA PHE A 304 -24.33 -9.60 -17.07
C PHE A 304 -25.00 -8.65 -16.08
N GLN A 305 -25.45 -7.51 -16.61
CA GLN A 305 -26.15 -6.50 -15.82
C GLN A 305 -27.52 -6.21 -16.42
N VAL A 306 -28.50 -6.11 -15.55
CA VAL A 306 -29.85 -5.66 -15.85
C VAL A 306 -30.23 -4.60 -14.84
N SER A 307 -30.37 -3.36 -15.28
CA SER A 307 -30.82 -2.22 -14.49
C SER A 307 -31.74 -1.33 -15.31
N ASP A 308 -32.47 -0.45 -14.64
CA ASP A 308 -33.26 0.55 -15.35
C ASP A 308 -32.30 1.33 -16.29
N HIS A 309 -32.59 1.35 -17.58
CA HIS A 309 -31.75 1.98 -18.61
C HIS A 309 -30.46 1.26 -19.02
N THR A 310 -30.17 0.06 -18.52
CA THR A 310 -28.99 -0.69 -18.98
C THR A 310 -29.24 -2.18 -18.91
N THR A 311 -29.24 -2.85 -20.05
CA THR A 311 -29.19 -4.32 -20.11
C THR A 311 -28.10 -4.72 -21.05
N ALA A 312 -27.06 -5.30 -20.49
CA ALA A 312 -25.83 -5.57 -21.22
C ALA A 312 -25.14 -6.83 -20.70
N LEU A 313 -24.48 -7.49 -21.63
CA LEU A 313 -23.60 -8.60 -21.39
C LEU A 313 -22.21 -8.20 -21.87
N TRP A 314 -21.24 -8.21 -20.99
CA TRP A 314 -19.84 -7.95 -21.31
C TRP A 314 -19.03 -9.23 -21.12
N ILE A 315 -18.20 -9.52 -22.10
CA ILE A 315 -17.24 -10.61 -22.05
C ILE A 315 -15.89 -9.95 -22.15
N LYS A 316 -15.17 -9.93 -21.04
CA LYS A 316 -13.95 -9.16 -20.86
C LYS A 316 -12.78 -10.13 -20.82
N SER A 317 -11.72 -9.85 -21.57
CA SER A 317 -10.41 -10.37 -21.20
C SER A 317 -9.91 -9.54 -20.03
N ASP A 318 -9.15 -10.14 -19.13
CA ASP A 318 -8.18 -9.37 -18.36
C ASP A 318 -7.11 -8.80 -19.33
N CYS A 319 -6.23 -7.94 -18.83
CA CYS A 319 -5.14 -7.39 -19.62
C CYS A 319 -4.28 -8.51 -20.22
N VAL A 320 -4.14 -8.47 -21.54
CA VAL A 320 -3.23 -9.35 -22.29
C VAL A 320 -2.12 -8.55 -22.91
N ARG A 321 -0.96 -9.19 -23.08
CA ARG A 321 0.22 -8.53 -23.62
C ARG A 321 0.05 -8.29 -25.11
N ASP A 322 0.45 -7.10 -25.56
CA ASP A 322 0.49 -6.77 -26.98
C ASP A 322 1.49 -7.69 -27.71
N SER A 323 1.13 -8.11 -28.91
CA SER A 323 2.04 -8.87 -29.78
C SER A 323 3.23 -7.99 -30.19
N ALA A 324 4.43 -8.59 -30.13
CA ALA A 324 5.71 -7.91 -30.34
C ALA A 324 6.04 -7.66 -31.82
#